data_AF-A0A501VPB2-F1
#
_entry.id   AF-A0A501VPB2-F1
#
_cell.length_a   1.000
_cell.length_b   1.000
_cell.length_c   1.000
_cell.angle_alpha   90.00
_cell.angle_beta   90.00
_cell.angle_gamma   90.00
#
_symmetry.space_group_name_H-M   'P 1'
#
loop_
_entity.id
_entity.type
_entity.pdbx_description
1 polymer ?
#
loop_
_entity_poly.entity_id
_entity_poly.type
_entity_poly.pdbx_seq_one_letter_code
_entity_poly.pdbx_strand_id
1 'polypeptide(L)'
;MDVWKYLQQLSLPNHEELSYSFNSLRSSYNRIPIEKIKNLNDFDKAFDQGFPLFQKGQKLRKQGEIEQAIALYDRARSLGYDAPALYNEYSKAFRSLKQYADEILILEEAILRSSQEDKKASWQLRLEKAKELLNRSR
;
A
#
# COMPACT_ATOMS: atom_id res chain seq x y z
N MET A 1 42.12 -3.76 -1.66
CA MET A 1 41.51 -4.49 -2.80
C MET A 1 40.01 -4.43 -2.57
N ASP A 2 39.40 -3.39 -3.13
CA ASP A 2 38.05 -2.96 -2.80
C ASP A 2 36.99 -3.79 -3.53
N VAL A 3 36.45 -4.74 -2.78
CA VAL A 3 35.23 -5.50 -3.12
C VAL A 3 34.08 -4.57 -3.57
N TRP A 4 34.08 -3.34 -3.06
CA TRP A 4 33.15 -2.27 -3.42
C TRP A 4 33.16 -1.86 -4.91
N LYS A 5 34.31 -1.96 -5.60
CA LYS A 5 34.40 -1.58 -7.01
C LYS A 5 33.81 -2.62 -7.97
N TYR A 6 33.76 -3.89 -7.57
CA TYR A 6 33.21 -4.97 -8.41
C TYR A 6 31.69 -5.06 -8.32
N LEU A 7 31.11 -4.70 -7.16
CA LEU A 7 29.66 -4.71 -6.93
C LEU A 7 28.93 -3.55 -7.61
N GLN A 8 29.63 -2.48 -8.00
CA GLN A 8 29.03 -1.33 -8.70
C GLN A 8 28.79 -1.58 -10.20
N GLN A 9 29.37 -2.64 -10.78
CA GLN A 9 29.33 -2.93 -12.21
C GLN A 9 28.29 -3.98 -12.61
N LEU A 10 27.67 -4.65 -11.64
CA LEU A 10 26.50 -5.50 -11.85
C LEU A 10 25.28 -4.70 -11.36
N SER A 11 24.55 -4.10 -12.30
CA SER A 11 23.37 -3.28 -12.05
C SER A 11 22.17 -4.12 -11.56
N LEU A 12 22.28 -4.70 -10.36
CA LEU A 12 21.19 -5.33 -9.64
C LEU A 12 21.39 -5.10 -8.14
N PRO A 13 20.66 -4.18 -7.49
CA PRO A 13 20.40 -4.29 -6.07
C PRO A 13 19.24 -5.29 -5.89
N ASN A 14 19.52 -6.48 -5.36
CA ASN A 14 19.41 -6.81 -3.93
C ASN A 14 18.04 -6.43 -3.35
N HIS A 15 17.11 -7.38 -3.36
CA HIS A 15 15.89 -7.34 -2.53
C HIS A 15 16.22 -7.58 -1.04
N GLU A 16 17.15 -6.81 -0.48
CA GLU A 16 17.43 -6.76 0.97
C GLU A 16 17.40 -5.34 1.55
N GLU A 17 16.85 -4.36 0.83
CA GLU A 17 16.50 -3.03 1.36
C GLU A 17 14.99 -2.73 1.29
N LEU A 18 14.16 -3.69 1.69
CA LEU A 18 12.80 -3.40 2.21
C LEU A 18 12.63 -3.90 3.65
N SER A 19 13.73 -4.20 4.35
CA SER A 19 13.69 -4.63 5.75
C SER A 19 13.60 -3.46 6.75
N TYR A 20 13.69 -2.21 6.30
CA TYR A 20 13.45 -1.05 7.16
C TYR A 20 11.98 -0.59 7.08
N SER A 21 11.19 -1.08 8.04
CA SER A 21 9.85 -0.62 8.45
C SER A 21 8.63 -1.54 8.23
N PHE A 22 8.80 -2.86 8.07
CA PHE A 22 7.67 -3.76 8.38
C PHE A 22 7.57 -4.06 9.89
N ASN A 23 8.71 -4.12 10.59
CA ASN A 23 8.78 -4.60 11.99
C ASN A 23 8.84 -3.52 13.09
N SER A 24 8.85 -2.21 12.75
CA SER A 24 8.92 -1.10 13.72
C SER A 24 7.62 -0.29 13.84
N LEU A 25 6.67 -0.52 12.93
CA LEU A 25 5.32 0.01 13.02
C LEU A 25 4.50 -0.98 13.84
N ARG A 26 3.93 -0.54 14.97
CA ARG A 26 2.97 -1.34 15.76
C ARG A 26 1.64 -1.41 14.98
N SER A 27 1.66 -2.01 13.80
CA SER A 27 0.50 -2.29 12.98
C SER A 27 -0.21 -3.51 13.56
N SER A 28 -1.50 -3.36 13.88
CA SER A 28 -2.37 -4.49 14.21
C SER A 28 -2.95 -5.15 12.95
N TYR A 29 -2.58 -4.65 11.78
CA TYR A 29 -3.26 -4.97 10.53
C TYR A 29 -2.47 -6.01 9.72
N ASN A 30 -2.88 -7.27 9.88
CA ASN A 30 -2.26 -8.41 9.21
C ASN A 30 -2.70 -8.48 7.73
N ARG A 31 -1.96 -7.82 6.83
CA ARG A 31 -2.18 -7.91 5.38
C ARG A 31 -1.45 -9.09 4.76
N ILE A 32 -2.04 -9.64 3.70
CA ILE A 32 -1.30 -10.60 2.88
C ILE A 32 -0.14 -9.89 2.14
N PRO A 33 1.06 -10.50 2.10
CA PRO A 33 2.18 -9.98 1.33
C PRO A 33 1.85 -10.01 -0.16
N ILE A 34 2.52 -9.15 -0.94
CA ILE A 34 2.28 -8.98 -2.39
C ILE A 34 2.39 -10.33 -3.13
N GLU A 35 3.36 -11.16 -2.76
CA GLU A 35 3.60 -12.49 -3.33
C GLU A 35 2.40 -13.44 -3.22
N LYS A 36 1.51 -13.23 -2.25
CA LYS A 36 0.31 -14.05 -2.03
C LYS A 36 -0.95 -13.46 -2.69
N ILE A 37 -0.85 -12.31 -3.34
CA ILE A 37 -1.96 -11.71 -4.07
C ILE A 37 -2.31 -12.60 -5.27
N LYS A 38 -3.61 -12.87 -5.44
CA LYS A 38 -4.13 -13.67 -6.55
C LYS A 38 -4.20 -12.85 -7.82
N ASN A 39 -4.25 -13.52 -8.96
CA ASN A 39 -4.49 -12.91 -10.29
C ASN A 39 -3.51 -11.78 -10.67
N LEU A 40 -2.30 -11.73 -10.10
CA LEU A 40 -1.31 -10.68 -10.43
C LEU A 40 -0.97 -10.59 -11.92
N ASN A 41 -1.01 -11.73 -12.63
CA ASN A 41 -0.72 -11.81 -14.06
C ASN A 41 -1.99 -11.81 -14.94
N ASP A 42 -3.17 -11.71 -14.33
CA ASP A 42 -4.47 -11.79 -15.01
C ASP A 42 -5.29 -10.57 -14.62
N PHE A 43 -5.03 -9.46 -15.35
CA PHE A 43 -5.63 -8.17 -15.07
C PHE A 43 -7.16 -8.21 -15.17
N ASP A 44 -7.70 -8.90 -16.17
CA ASP A 44 -9.14 -8.97 -16.40
C ASP A 44 -9.82 -9.68 -15.22
N LYS A 45 -9.27 -10.82 -14.78
CA LYS A 45 -9.81 -11.53 -13.61
C LYS A 45 -9.62 -10.76 -12.30
N ALA A 46 -8.48 -10.09 -12.15
CA ALA A 46 -8.23 -9.21 -11.00
C ALA A 46 -9.22 -8.06 -10.93
N PHE A 47 -9.52 -7.45 -12.08
CA PHE A 47 -10.51 -6.40 -12.23
C PHE A 47 -11.91 -6.91 -11.94
N ASP A 48 -12.37 -7.97 -12.62
CA ASP A 48 -13.71 -8.53 -12.46
C ASP A 48 -14.02 -8.94 -11.02
N GLN A 49 -13.03 -9.51 -10.32
CA GLN A 49 -13.22 -9.98 -8.95
C GLN A 49 -13.04 -8.88 -7.91
N GLY A 50 -12.09 -7.96 -8.10
CA GLY A 50 -11.75 -6.95 -7.10
C GLY A 50 -12.47 -5.61 -7.27
N PHE A 51 -12.81 -5.20 -8.50
CA PHE A 51 -13.50 -3.93 -8.75
C PHE A 51 -14.87 -3.83 -8.05
N PRO A 52 -15.74 -4.86 -8.05
CA PRO A 52 -17.01 -4.79 -7.33
C PRO A 52 -16.83 -4.61 -5.81
N LEU A 53 -15.79 -5.24 -5.24
CA LEU A 53 -15.45 -5.11 -3.82
C LEU A 53 -14.95 -3.69 -3.51
N PHE A 54 -14.10 -3.14 -4.38
CA PHE A 54 -13.66 -1.74 -4.26
C PHE A 54 -14.84 -0.77 -4.32
N GLN A 55 -15.77 -0.94 -5.26
CA GLN A 55 -16.96 -0.09 -5.36
C GLN A 55 -17.82 -0.16 -4.09
N LYS A 56 -18.06 -1.38 -3.57
CA LYS A 56 -18.78 -1.57 -2.31
C LYS A 56 -18.06 -0.92 -1.13
N GLY A 57 -16.74 -1.06 -1.05
CA GLY A 57 -15.91 -0.42 -0.03
C GLY A 57 -16.00 1.11 -0.09
N GLN A 58 -15.98 1.70 -1.30
CA GLN A 58 -16.17 3.13 -1.49
C GLN A 58 -17.52 3.62 -0.97
N LYS A 59 -18.60 2.86 -1.21
CA LYS A 59 -19.93 3.19 -0.68
C LYS A 59 -19.93 3.17 0.84
N LEU A 60 -19.39 2.12 1.46
CA LEU A 60 -19.32 1.99 2.93
C LEU A 60 -18.46 3.07 3.58
N ARG A 61 -17.32 3.43 2.97
CA ARG A 61 -16.47 4.53 3.46
C ARG A 61 -17.23 5.85 3.49
N LYS A 62 -18.03 6.14 2.45
CA LYS A 62 -18.88 7.34 2.38
C LYS A 62 -20.03 7.31 3.40
N GLN A 63 -20.47 6.12 3.80
CA GLN A 63 -21.49 5.92 4.85
C GLN A 63 -20.90 6.01 6.28
N GLY A 64 -19.57 6.12 6.42
CA GLY A 64 -18.91 6.16 7.72
C GLY A 64 -18.53 4.77 8.28
N GLU A 65 -18.85 3.69 7.56
CA GLU A 65 -18.50 2.32 7.91
C GLU A 65 -17.04 2.01 7.48
N ILE A 66 -16.09 2.72 8.09
CA ILE A 66 -14.69 2.77 7.65
C ILE A 66 -13.99 1.41 7.76
N GLU A 67 -14.17 0.67 8.86
CA GLU A 67 -13.51 -0.63 9.06
C GLU A 67 -13.98 -1.67 8.03
N GLN A 68 -15.28 -1.68 7.71
CA GLN A 68 -15.82 -2.55 6.67
C GLN A 68 -15.32 -2.16 5.28
N ALA A 69 -15.16 -0.87 5.02
CA ALA A 69 -14.55 -0.38 3.78
C ALA A 69 -13.10 -0.88 3.64
N ILE A 70 -12.31 -0.80 4.71
CA ILE A 70 -10.93 -1.34 4.77
C ILE A 70 -10.92 -2.83 4.45
N ALA A 71 -11.78 -3.62 5.09
CA ALA A 71 -11.87 -5.07 4.82
C ALA A 71 -12.18 -5.38 3.35
N LEU A 72 -13.03 -4.57 2.70
CA LEU A 72 -13.33 -4.73 1.28
C LEU A 72 -12.20 -4.29 0.37
N TYR A 73 -11.49 -3.21 0.70
CA TYR A 73 -10.31 -2.79 -0.05
C TYR A 73 -9.19 -3.81 0.02
N ASP A 74 -8.98 -4.41 1.19
CA ASP A 74 -8.01 -5.48 1.36
C ASP A 74 -8.37 -6.72 0.57
N ARG A 75 -9.65 -7.10 0.59
CA ARG A 75 -10.12 -8.21 -0.22
C ARG A 75 -9.95 -7.92 -1.71
N ALA A 76 -10.28 -6.72 -2.18
CA ALA A 76 -10.06 -6.30 -3.57
C ALA A 76 -8.57 -6.42 -3.94
N ARG A 77 -7.68 -5.87 -3.10
CA ARG A 77 -6.23 -5.98 -3.24
C ARG A 77 -5.78 -7.44 -3.29
N SER A 78 -6.32 -8.30 -2.42
CA SER A 78 -5.95 -9.72 -2.35
C SER A 78 -6.31 -10.52 -3.60
N LEU A 79 -7.28 -10.04 -4.37
CA LEU A 79 -7.72 -10.62 -5.64
C LEU A 79 -6.94 -10.06 -6.84
N GLY A 80 -5.94 -9.20 -6.61
CA GLY A 80 -5.09 -8.64 -7.66
C GLY A 80 -5.50 -7.27 -8.13
N TYR A 81 -6.61 -6.71 -7.63
CA TYR A 81 -7.08 -5.40 -8.08
C TYR A 81 -6.07 -4.33 -7.69
N ASP A 82 -5.43 -3.77 -8.70
CA ASP A 82 -4.36 -2.80 -8.59
C ASP A 82 -4.74 -1.54 -9.37
N ALA A 83 -5.25 -0.54 -8.65
CA ALA A 83 -5.66 0.72 -9.23
C ALA A 83 -5.26 1.88 -8.31
N PRO A 84 -4.79 3.01 -8.85
CA PRO A 84 -4.49 4.18 -8.02
C PRO A 84 -5.67 4.66 -7.16
N ALA A 85 -6.90 4.48 -7.65
CA ALA A 85 -8.11 4.79 -6.90
C ALA A 85 -8.26 3.93 -5.64
N LEU A 86 -7.84 2.66 -5.68
CA LEU A 86 -7.86 1.76 -4.53
C LEU A 86 -6.98 2.32 -3.41
N TYR A 87 -5.69 2.54 -3.68
CA TYR A 87 -4.76 3.04 -2.65
C TYR A 87 -5.16 4.42 -2.12
N ASN A 88 -5.74 5.28 -2.96
CA ASN A 88 -6.24 6.57 -2.53
C ASN A 88 -7.36 6.46 -1.50
N GLU A 89 -8.37 5.63 -1.76
CA GLU A 89 -9.50 5.46 -0.84
C GLU A 89 -9.09 4.65 0.40
N TYR A 90 -8.20 3.69 0.21
CA TYR A 90 -7.71 2.82 1.27
C TYR A 90 -6.87 3.59 2.31
N SER A 91 -5.89 4.38 1.86
CA SER A 91 -5.10 5.25 2.76
C SER A 91 -5.96 6.30 3.47
N LYS A 92 -6.98 6.86 2.80
CA LYS A 92 -7.95 7.78 3.43
C LYS A 92 -8.77 7.09 4.54
N ALA A 93 -9.12 5.82 4.36
CA ALA A 93 -9.86 5.06 5.37
C ALA A 93 -9.01 4.89 6.65
N PHE A 94 -7.75 4.48 6.52
CA PHE A 94 -6.83 4.41 7.67
C PHE A 94 -6.59 5.78 8.32
N ARG A 95 -6.48 6.84 7.51
CA ARG A 95 -6.37 8.21 7.99
C ARG A 95 -7.53 8.59 8.91
N SER A 96 -8.76 8.25 8.53
CA SER A 96 -9.94 8.56 9.34
C SER A 96 -9.99 7.81 10.67
N LEU A 97 -9.37 6.62 10.75
CA LEU A 97 -9.21 5.87 12.00
C LEU A 97 -7.98 6.29 12.81
N LYS A 98 -7.21 7.29 12.33
CA LYS A 98 -5.91 7.69 12.90
C LYS A 98 -4.90 6.53 12.98
N GLN A 99 -5.08 5.49 12.16
CA GLN A 99 -4.18 4.36 12.04
C GLN A 99 -3.05 4.71 11.07
N TYR A 100 -2.18 5.64 11.50
CA TYR A 100 -1.15 6.20 10.63
C TYR A 100 -0.10 5.18 10.21
N ALA A 101 0.18 4.17 11.04
CA ALA A 101 1.07 3.07 10.69
C ALA A 101 0.58 2.30 9.45
N ASP A 102 -0.71 1.97 9.41
CA ASP A 102 -1.31 1.21 8.31
C ASP A 102 -1.48 2.06 7.05
N GLU A 103 -1.76 3.36 7.22
CA GLU A 103 -1.75 4.36 6.15
C GLU A 103 -0.39 4.41 5.45
N ILE A 104 0.71 4.50 6.21
CA ILE A 104 2.08 4.53 5.67
C ILE A 104 2.34 3.30 4.81
N LEU A 105 2.07 2.11 5.33
CA LEU A 105 2.30 0.86 4.61
C LEU A 105 1.49 0.78 3.29
N ILE A 106 0.28 1.36 3.23
CA ILE A 106 -0.50 1.41 1.98
C ILE A 106 0.10 2.38 0.97
N LEU A 107 0.58 3.54 1.44
CA LEU A 107 1.18 4.55 0.58
C LEU A 107 2.53 4.09 0.03
N GLU A 108 3.34 3.40 0.82
CA GLU A 108 4.60 2.78 0.39
C GLU A 108 4.35 1.76 -0.73
N GLU A 109 3.37 0.87 -0.55
CA GLU A 109 3.00 -0.09 -1.59
C GLU A 109 2.49 0.62 -2.87
N ALA A 110 1.66 1.66 -2.73
CA ALA A 110 1.16 2.43 -3.86
C ALA A 110 2.29 3.08 -4.67
N ILE A 111 3.29 3.64 -3.99
CA ILE A 111 4.47 4.25 -4.62
C ILE A 111 5.30 3.18 -5.34
N LEU A 112 5.50 2.01 -4.71
CA LEU A 112 6.29 0.92 -5.27
C LEU A 112 5.65 0.32 -6.52
N ARG A 113 4.32 0.13 -6.51
CA ARG A 113 3.58 -0.52 -7.61
C ARG A 113 3.20 0.41 -8.75
N SER A 114 3.18 1.72 -8.53
CA SER A 114 2.81 2.67 -9.57
C SER A 114 3.95 2.96 -10.53
N SER A 115 3.64 3.06 -11.81
CA SER A 115 4.56 3.61 -12.82
C SER A 115 4.33 5.11 -13.07
N GLN A 116 3.30 5.71 -12.44
CA GLN A 116 2.91 7.11 -12.66
C GLN A 116 3.59 8.02 -11.64
N GLU A 117 4.57 8.80 -12.11
CA GLU A 117 5.40 9.67 -11.25
C GLU A 117 4.59 10.77 -10.55
N ASP A 118 3.64 11.40 -11.25
CA ASP A 118 2.77 12.44 -10.68
C ASP A 118 1.98 11.93 -9.46
N LYS A 119 1.53 10.67 -9.53
CA LYS A 119 0.80 10.04 -8.41
C LYS A 119 1.73 9.67 -7.27
N LYS A 120 2.96 9.22 -7.58
CA LYS A 120 3.98 8.94 -6.55
C LYS A 120 4.29 10.19 -5.75
N ALA A 121 4.51 11.33 -6.39
CA ALA A 121 4.77 12.59 -5.69
C ALA A 121 3.63 12.94 -4.71
N SER A 122 2.37 12.79 -5.14
CA SER A 122 1.21 13.00 -4.27
C SER A 122 1.18 12.03 -3.08
N TRP A 123 1.45 10.74 -3.31
CA TRP A 123 1.50 9.76 -2.23
C TRP A 123 2.68 9.94 -1.28
N GLN A 124 3.84 10.37 -1.78
CA GLN A 124 5.01 10.69 -0.97
C GLN A 124 4.69 11.81 0.03
N LEU A 125 4.05 12.91 -0.42
CA LEU A 125 3.63 13.99 0.47
C LEU A 125 2.68 13.50 1.57
N ARG A 126 1.75 12.61 1.22
CA ARG A 126 0.79 12.02 2.17
C ARG A 126 1.48 11.08 3.16
N LEU A 127 2.47 10.32 2.68
CA LEU A 127 3.25 9.37 3.46
C LEU A 127 4.09 10.12 4.50
N GLU A 128 4.80 11.17 4.10
CA GLU A 128 5.55 12.02 5.03
C GLU A 128 4.62 12.66 6.07
N LYS A 129 3.43 13.09 5.66
CA LYS A 129 2.43 13.61 6.59
C LYS A 129 1.93 12.54 7.58
N ALA A 130 1.77 11.30 7.15
CA ALA A 130 1.36 10.19 8.00
C ALA A 130 2.47 9.84 9.03
N LYS A 131 3.75 9.82 8.62
CA LYS A 131 4.90 9.66 9.52
C LYS A 131 4.95 10.76 10.59
N GLU A 132 4.74 12.01 10.19
CA GLU A 132 4.70 13.14 11.13
C GLU A 132 3.61 12.95 12.19
N LEU A 133 2.39 12.58 11.78
CA LEU A 133 1.29 12.36 12.72
C LEU A 133 1.49 11.15 13.62
N LEU A 134 2.08 10.07 13.09
CA LEU A 134 2.44 8.91 13.89
C LEU A 134 3.42 9.31 15.00
N ASN A 135 4.45 10.09 14.68
CA ASN A 135 5.43 10.56 15.66
C ASN A 135 4.82 11.49 16.71
N ARG A 136 3.84 12.34 16.33
CA ARG A 136 3.10 13.20 17.27
C ARG A 136 2.13 12.44 18.17
N SER A 137 1.75 11.22 17.79
CA SER A 137 0.81 10.36 18.54
C SER A 137 1.50 9.40 19.51
N ARG A 138 2.83 9.39 19.55
CA ARG A 138 3.66 8.64 20.52
C ARG A 138 3.89 9.49 21.76
#